data_AF-A0A8S2Y1B2-F1
#
_entry.id   AF-A0A8S2Y1B2-F1
#
_cell.length_a   1.000
_cell.length_b   1.000
_cell.length_c   1.000
_cell.angle_alpha   90.00
_cell.angle_beta   90.00
_cell.angle_gamma   90.00
#
_symmetry.space_group_name_H-M   'P 1'
#
loop_
_entity.id
_entity.type
_entity.pdbx_description
1 polymer ?
#
loop_
_entity_poly.entity_id
_entity_poly.type
_entity_poly.pdbx_seq_one_letter_code
_entity_poly.pdbx_strand_id
1 'polypeptide(L)'
;YKYWPTAAEQWLQRSTPYGWPTNEIKLLIKNNGCHIVPTGINEIQWRLSFSIAEVTLINTIDNNKKQIYSILKLLIKYICRINNIKSLKSYQLKTIFLWYCEQQQPFQDEQLCLTKKQLILDLLKFTMNFYENKSIPHYFISAYNVLIERTDDEI
;
A
#
# COMPACT_ATOMS: atom_id res chain seq x y z
N TYR A 1 3.38 -10.99 20.53
CA TYR A 1 2.38 -10.02 21.04
C TYR A 1 1.59 -9.49 19.85
N LYS A 2 0.24 -9.54 19.90
CA LYS A 2 -0.65 -9.03 18.86
C LYS A 2 -1.36 -7.80 19.42
N TYR A 3 -1.18 -6.65 18.80
CA TYR A 3 -1.77 -5.40 19.26
C TYR A 3 -2.08 -4.49 18.09
N TRP A 4 -3.24 -3.84 18.11
CA TRP A 4 -3.58 -2.80 17.15
C TRP A 4 -3.21 -1.44 17.75
N PRO A 5 -2.28 -0.68 17.13
CA PRO A 5 -1.80 0.55 17.72
C PRO A 5 -2.82 1.68 17.59
N THR A 6 -2.88 2.54 18.61
CA THR A 6 -3.74 3.74 18.63
C THR A 6 -3.54 4.61 17.39
N ALA A 7 -2.30 4.73 16.90
CA ALA A 7 -1.97 5.46 15.67
C ALA A 7 -2.65 4.90 14.41
N ALA A 8 -3.12 3.64 14.45
CA ALA A 8 -3.85 2.98 13.37
C ALA A 8 -5.38 2.90 13.61
N GLU A 9 -5.91 3.47 14.70
CA GLU A 9 -7.36 3.44 14.96
C GLU A 9 -8.15 4.24 13.91
N GLN A 10 -7.56 5.32 13.39
CA GLN A 10 -8.15 6.12 12.31
C GLN A 10 -8.46 5.29 11.05
N TRP A 11 -7.66 4.24 10.78
CA TRP A 11 -7.89 3.36 9.63
C TRP A 11 -9.23 2.63 9.70
N LEU A 12 -9.69 2.26 10.90
CA LEU A 12 -10.95 1.55 11.09
C LEU A 12 -12.15 2.43 10.74
N GLN A 13 -12.06 3.71 11.13
CA GLN A 13 -13.09 4.72 10.92
C GLN A 13 -13.03 5.36 9.52
N ARG A 14 -11.96 5.12 8.76
CA ARG A 14 -11.77 5.71 7.43
C ARG A 14 -12.89 5.31 6.48
N SER A 15 -13.47 6.32 5.80
CA SER A 15 -14.50 6.12 4.79
C SER A 15 -13.99 5.26 3.63
N THR A 16 -14.76 4.26 3.25
CA THR A 16 -14.49 3.36 2.12
C THR A 16 -15.55 3.60 1.05
N PRO A 17 -15.36 4.56 0.14
CA PRO A 17 -16.42 5.06 -0.75
C PRO A 17 -17.01 3.97 -1.66
N TYR A 18 -16.23 2.93 -1.93
CA TYR A 18 -16.62 1.80 -2.79
C TYR A 18 -16.73 0.48 -2.02
N GLY A 19 -16.85 0.53 -0.69
CA GLY A 19 -17.13 -0.63 0.16
C GLY A 19 -15.94 -1.54 0.45
N TRP A 20 -14.75 -1.27 -0.10
CA TRP A 20 -13.52 -1.98 0.23
C TRP A 20 -12.54 -1.10 1.03
N PRO A 21 -11.90 -1.64 2.08
CA PRO A 21 -12.18 -2.93 2.72
C PRO A 21 -13.48 -2.91 3.51
N THR A 22 -14.17 -4.05 3.58
CA THR A 22 -15.42 -4.19 4.35
C THR A 22 -15.17 -4.07 5.85
N ASN A 23 -16.20 -3.75 6.63
CA ASN A 23 -16.11 -3.68 8.09
C ASN A 23 -15.68 -5.03 8.71
N GLU A 24 -16.10 -6.15 8.13
CA GLU A 24 -15.69 -7.48 8.56
C GLU A 24 -14.17 -7.69 8.39
N ILE A 25 -13.62 -7.31 7.23
CA ILE A 25 -12.18 -7.37 6.96
C ILE A 25 -11.42 -6.44 7.91
N LYS A 26 -11.92 -5.23 8.14
CA LYS A 26 -11.34 -4.28 9.09
C LYS A 26 -11.28 -4.86 10.51
N LEU A 27 -12.37 -5.48 10.97
CA LEU A 27 -12.44 -6.11 12.30
C LEU A 27 -11.51 -7.31 12.41
N LEU A 28 -11.45 -8.16 11.37
CA LEU A 28 -10.51 -9.28 11.31
C LEU A 28 -9.05 -8.82 11.41
N ILE A 29 -8.71 -7.73 10.71
CA ILE A 29 -7.37 -7.13 10.76
C ILE A 29 -7.07 -6.58 12.15
N LYS A 30 -8.03 -5.86 12.77
CA LYS A 30 -7.89 -5.35 14.14
C LYS A 30 -7.60 -6.49 15.13
N ASN A 31 -8.38 -7.56 15.06
CA ASN A 31 -8.26 -8.71 15.98
C ASN A 31 -6.94 -9.47 15.82
N ASN A 32 -6.36 -9.47 14.61
CA ASN A 32 -5.04 -10.06 14.38
C ASN A 32 -3.88 -9.15 14.82
N GLY A 33 -4.14 -7.84 14.97
CA GLY A 33 -3.16 -6.86 15.40
C GLY A 33 -1.99 -6.67 14.42
N CYS A 34 -0.97 -5.96 14.88
CA CYS A 34 0.32 -5.83 14.23
C CYS A 34 1.43 -6.48 15.09
N HIS A 35 2.63 -6.56 14.52
CA HIS A 35 3.82 -7.09 15.18
C HIS A 35 4.86 -5.99 15.39
N ILE A 36 5.74 -6.18 16.36
CA ILE A 36 6.94 -5.37 16.51
C ILE A 36 8.10 -6.20 15.96
N VAL A 37 8.87 -5.65 15.03
CA VAL A 37 10.00 -6.34 14.37
C VAL A 37 11.27 -5.49 14.47
N PRO A 38 12.45 -6.12 14.57
CA PRO A 38 13.71 -5.39 14.55
C PRO A 38 13.94 -4.76 13.16
N THR A 39 14.55 -3.57 13.11
CA THR A 39 14.87 -2.89 11.84
C THR A 39 16.29 -3.20 11.34
N GLY A 40 17.16 -3.76 12.19
CA GLY A 40 18.50 -4.20 11.81
C GLY A 40 19.50 -3.09 11.50
N ILE A 41 19.13 -1.82 11.71
CA ILE A 41 20.02 -0.66 11.48
C ILE A 41 20.91 -0.42 12.70
N ASN A 42 20.40 -0.69 13.91
CA ASN A 42 21.14 -0.74 15.18
C ASN A 42 20.46 -1.77 16.11
N GLU A 43 21.18 -2.33 17.08
CA GLU A 43 20.73 -3.42 17.96
C GLU A 43 19.46 -3.10 18.80
N ILE A 44 19.01 -1.84 18.81
CA ILE A 44 17.89 -1.34 19.65
C ILE A 44 16.86 -0.56 18.83
N GLN A 45 16.65 -0.89 17.56
CA GLN A 45 15.59 -0.26 16.78
C GLN A 45 14.48 -1.25 16.40
N TRP A 46 13.27 -0.88 16.78
CA TRP A 46 12.05 -1.62 16.52
C TRP A 46 11.11 -0.82 15.62
N ARG A 47 10.28 -1.53 14.87
CA ARG A 47 9.17 -0.93 14.11
C ARG A 47 7.92 -1.78 14.19
N LEU A 48 6.79 -1.13 13.99
CA LEU A 48 5.52 -1.80 13.77
C LEU A 48 5.53 -2.45 12.37
N SER A 49 4.97 -3.65 12.29
CA SER A 49 4.84 -4.43 11.06
C SER A 49 3.41 -4.91 10.92
N PHE A 50 2.78 -4.48 9.84
CA PHE A 50 1.41 -4.82 9.47
C PHE A 50 1.36 -5.94 8.43
N SER A 51 2.42 -6.75 8.31
CA SER A 51 2.54 -7.77 7.25
C SER A 51 1.34 -8.71 7.15
N ILE A 52 0.80 -9.18 8.29
CA ILE A 52 -0.40 -10.03 8.30
C ILE A 52 -1.61 -9.25 7.78
N ALA A 53 -1.82 -8.02 8.25
CA ALA A 53 -2.92 -7.17 7.80
C ALA A 53 -2.85 -6.87 6.30
N GLU A 54 -1.65 -6.62 5.77
CA GLU A 54 -1.41 -6.42 4.34
C GLU A 54 -1.74 -7.66 3.53
N VAL A 55 -1.31 -8.84 3.99
CA VAL A 55 -1.64 -10.11 3.34
C VAL A 55 -3.15 -10.35 3.36
N THR A 56 -3.82 -10.10 4.49
CA THR A 56 -5.28 -10.20 4.60
C THR A 56 -5.98 -9.31 3.57
N LEU A 57 -5.58 -8.04 3.44
CA LEU A 57 -6.15 -7.14 2.44
C LEU A 57 -5.86 -7.62 1.02
N ILE A 58 -4.60 -7.93 0.70
CA ILE A 58 -4.19 -8.36 -0.63
C ILE A 58 -4.97 -9.61 -1.04
N ASN A 59 -5.22 -10.55 -0.14
CA ASN A 59 -5.99 -11.76 -0.47
C ASN A 59 -7.44 -11.47 -0.87
N THR A 60 -8.02 -10.37 -0.41
CA THR A 60 -9.40 -9.96 -0.75
C THR A 60 -9.52 -9.19 -2.07
N ILE A 61 -8.40 -8.71 -2.62
CA ILE A 61 -8.39 -7.94 -3.88
C ILE A 61 -8.62 -8.90 -5.06
N ASP A 62 -9.30 -8.41 -6.10
CA ASP A 62 -9.49 -9.14 -7.36
C ASP A 62 -8.17 -9.50 -8.06
N ASN A 63 -8.13 -10.67 -8.70
CA ASN A 63 -6.93 -11.18 -9.36
C ASN A 63 -6.48 -10.32 -10.55
N ASN A 64 -7.40 -9.70 -11.30
CA ASN A 64 -7.01 -8.80 -12.38
C ASN A 64 -6.27 -7.58 -11.81
N LYS A 65 -6.77 -6.96 -10.72
CA LYS A 65 -6.08 -5.85 -10.05
C LYS A 65 -4.66 -6.25 -9.60
N LYS A 66 -4.47 -7.46 -9.05
CA LYS A 66 -3.14 -7.96 -8.66
C LYS A 66 -2.20 -8.17 -9.85
N GLN A 67 -2.71 -8.71 -10.95
CA GLN A 67 -1.94 -8.88 -12.19
C GLN A 67 -1.50 -7.53 -12.75
N ILE A 68 -2.42 -6.57 -12.81
CA ILE A 68 -2.14 -5.20 -13.28
C ILE A 68 -1.10 -4.51 -12.40
N TYR A 69 -1.20 -4.64 -11.08
CA TYR A 69 -0.17 -4.15 -10.16
C TYR A 69 1.20 -4.81 -10.40
N SER A 70 1.23 -6.12 -10.64
CA SER A 70 2.47 -6.85 -10.92
C SER A 70 3.14 -6.38 -12.20
N ILE A 71 2.35 -6.15 -13.27
CA ILE A 71 2.82 -5.58 -14.53
C ILE A 71 3.39 -4.18 -14.29
N LEU A 72 2.66 -3.30 -13.61
CA LEU A 72 3.12 -1.94 -13.32
C LEU A 72 4.42 -1.94 -12.51
N LYS A 73 4.51 -2.78 -11.48
CA LYS A 73 5.71 -2.92 -10.65
C LYS A 73 6.93 -3.31 -11.48
N LEU A 74 6.77 -4.25 -12.42
CA LEU A 74 7.82 -4.66 -13.33
C LEU A 74 8.21 -3.53 -14.30
N LEU A 75 7.23 -2.82 -14.86
CA LEU A 75 7.45 -1.68 -15.74
C LEU A 75 8.22 -0.56 -15.05
N ILE A 76 7.81 -0.14 -13.85
CA ILE A 76 8.50 0.89 -13.07
C ILE A 76 9.95 0.45 -12.80
N LYS A 77 10.16 -0.79 -12.35
CA LYS A 77 11.50 -1.31 -12.07
C LYS A 77 12.37 -1.32 -13.34
N TYR A 78 11.81 -1.71 -14.47
CA TYR A 78 12.50 -1.72 -15.75
C TYR A 78 12.88 -0.32 -16.21
N ILE A 79 11.94 0.63 -16.19
CA ILE A 79 12.16 2.03 -16.59
C ILE A 79 13.20 2.69 -15.69
N CYS A 80 13.10 2.54 -14.37
CA CYS A 80 14.10 3.07 -13.44
C CYS A 80 15.49 2.50 -13.72
N ARG A 81 15.60 1.19 -14.02
CA ARG A 81 16.88 0.55 -14.34
C ARG A 81 17.51 1.10 -15.61
N ILE A 82 16.77 1.21 -16.71
CA ILE A 82 17.35 1.69 -17.99
C ILE A 82 17.72 3.18 -17.95
N ASN A 83 17.10 3.96 -17.07
CA ASN A 83 17.39 5.38 -16.89
C ASN A 83 18.36 5.67 -15.73
N ASN A 84 18.91 4.66 -15.04
CA ASN A 84 19.75 4.82 -13.84
C ASN A 84 19.10 5.67 -12.72
N ILE A 85 17.79 5.51 -12.52
CA ILE A 85 17.01 6.20 -11.47
C ILE A 85 16.76 5.23 -10.30
N LYS A 86 16.86 5.72 -9.06
CA LYS A 86 16.48 4.96 -7.85
C LYS A 86 14.99 4.60 -7.93
N SER A 87 14.69 3.30 -8.06
CA SER A 87 13.31 2.81 -8.10
C SER A 87 12.65 2.90 -6.71
N LEU A 88 11.32 3.10 -6.71
CA LEU A 88 10.51 2.90 -5.52
C LEU A 88 10.70 1.49 -4.96
N LYS A 89 10.77 1.38 -3.63
CA LYS A 89 10.83 0.11 -2.91
C LYS A 89 9.51 -0.63 -3.09
N SER A 90 9.56 -1.97 -3.04
CA SER A 90 8.34 -2.81 -3.13
C SER A 90 7.27 -2.43 -2.10
N TYR A 91 7.69 -1.97 -0.91
CA TYR A 91 6.79 -1.54 0.14
C TYR A 91 6.02 -0.25 -0.20
N GLN A 92 6.68 0.71 -0.85
CA GLN A 92 6.08 1.98 -1.28
C GLN A 92 5.01 1.72 -2.36
N LEU A 93 5.36 0.92 -3.37
CA LEU A 93 4.42 0.54 -4.43
C LEU A 93 3.21 -0.23 -3.89
N LYS A 94 3.42 -1.14 -2.93
CA LYS A 94 2.34 -1.88 -2.27
C LYS A 94 1.41 -0.94 -1.49
N THR A 95 1.97 0.05 -0.80
CA THR A 95 1.20 1.05 -0.05
C THR A 95 0.32 1.88 -0.99
N ILE A 96 0.88 2.37 -2.10
CA ILE A 96 0.13 3.09 -3.14
C ILE A 96 -0.97 2.21 -3.72
N PHE A 97 -0.68 0.93 -3.98
CA PHE A 97 -1.66 0.01 -4.54
C PHE A 97 -2.87 -0.23 -3.61
N LEU A 98 -2.64 -0.35 -2.29
CA LEU A 98 -3.74 -0.46 -1.32
C LEU A 98 -4.61 0.80 -1.31
N TRP A 99 -3.99 2.00 -1.35
CA TRP A 99 -4.73 3.25 -1.50
C TRP A 99 -5.53 3.32 -2.79
N TYR A 100 -4.95 2.86 -3.91
CA TYR A 100 -5.63 2.82 -5.19
C TYR A 100 -6.88 1.94 -5.10
N CYS A 101 -6.76 0.72 -4.57
CA CYS A 101 -7.87 -0.22 -4.45
C CYS A 101 -9.03 0.33 -3.61
N GLU A 102 -8.76 1.12 -2.58
CA GLU A 102 -9.79 1.78 -1.76
C GLU A 102 -10.58 2.85 -2.53
N GLN A 103 -9.98 3.44 -3.56
CA GLN A 103 -10.58 4.47 -4.41
C GLN A 103 -11.15 3.91 -5.72
N GLN A 104 -11.14 2.59 -5.93
CA GLN A 104 -11.67 1.98 -7.15
C GLN A 104 -13.07 1.42 -6.95
N GLN A 105 -13.93 1.68 -7.93
CA GLN A 105 -15.19 0.96 -8.05
C GLN A 105 -14.94 -0.54 -8.29
N PRO A 106 -15.87 -1.42 -7.89
CA PRO A 106 -15.91 -2.81 -8.35
C PRO A 106 -15.97 -2.87 -9.88
N PHE A 107 -15.41 -3.92 -10.49
CA PHE A 107 -15.56 -4.11 -11.93
C PHE A 107 -17.02 -4.32 -12.29
N GLN A 108 -17.46 -3.67 -13.37
CA GLN A 108 -18.67 -4.05 -14.10
C GLN A 108 -18.23 -4.84 -15.34
N ASP A 109 -18.90 -5.96 -15.61
CA ASP A 109 -18.39 -7.05 -16.46
C ASP A 109 -18.21 -6.72 -17.95
N GLU A 110 -18.73 -5.60 -18.47
CA GLU A 110 -19.02 -5.50 -19.91
C GLU A 110 -17.84 -5.14 -20.85
N GLN A 111 -16.65 -4.72 -20.39
CA GLN A 111 -15.54 -4.38 -21.31
C GLN A 111 -14.13 -4.66 -20.74
N LEU A 112 -13.74 -5.93 -20.66
CA LEU A 112 -12.53 -6.39 -19.95
C LEU A 112 -11.17 -5.95 -20.55
N CYS A 113 -11.04 -5.74 -21.86
CA CYS A 113 -9.76 -5.35 -22.47
C CYS A 113 -9.48 -3.83 -22.38
N LEU A 114 -10.48 -3.00 -22.64
CA LEU A 114 -10.37 -1.54 -22.49
C LEU A 114 -10.12 -1.17 -21.02
N THR A 115 -10.75 -1.89 -20.08
CA THR A 115 -10.54 -1.71 -18.65
C THR A 115 -9.10 -2.02 -18.22
N LYS A 116 -8.45 -3.10 -18.71
CA LYS A 116 -7.06 -3.41 -18.31
C LYS A 116 -6.06 -2.33 -18.67
N LYS A 117 -6.11 -1.79 -19.90
CA LYS A 117 -5.26 -0.66 -20.30
C LYS A 117 -5.53 0.56 -19.44
N GLN A 118 -6.82 0.87 -19.22
CA GLN A 118 -7.24 2.02 -18.42
C GLN A 118 -6.74 1.91 -16.98
N LEU A 119 -6.88 0.73 -16.34
CA LEU A 119 -6.37 0.48 -14.99
C LEU A 119 -4.85 0.68 -14.87
N ILE A 120 -4.08 0.25 -15.88
CA ILE A 120 -2.62 0.45 -15.87
C ILE A 120 -2.32 1.96 -15.88
N LEU A 121 -2.97 2.70 -16.78
CA LEU A 121 -2.78 4.15 -16.88
C LEU A 121 -3.24 4.87 -15.61
N ASP A 122 -4.36 4.47 -15.03
CA ASP A 122 -4.90 5.07 -13.81
C ASP A 122 -4.01 4.77 -12.61
N LEU A 123 -3.56 3.53 -12.44
CA LEU A 123 -2.65 3.18 -11.35
C LEU A 123 -1.28 3.87 -11.52
N LEU A 124 -0.81 4.05 -12.76
CA LEU A 124 0.41 4.81 -13.05
C LEU A 124 0.23 6.29 -12.68
N LYS A 125 -0.85 6.95 -13.14
CA LYS A 125 -1.18 8.34 -12.77
C LYS A 125 -1.32 8.50 -11.27
N PHE A 126 -2.01 7.57 -10.63
CA PHE A 126 -2.18 7.53 -9.18
C PHE A 126 -0.82 7.44 -8.48
N THR A 127 0.08 6.58 -8.96
CA THR A 127 1.46 6.46 -8.46
C THR A 127 2.25 7.76 -8.64
N MET A 128 2.15 8.41 -9.80
CA MET A 128 2.83 9.69 -10.07
C MET A 128 2.34 10.79 -9.12
N ASN A 129 1.04 10.84 -8.81
CA ASN A 129 0.49 11.82 -7.88
C ASN A 129 1.11 11.75 -6.48
N PHE A 130 1.36 10.55 -5.92
CA PHE A 130 2.07 10.46 -4.63
C PHE A 130 3.52 10.94 -4.73
N TYR A 131 4.17 10.72 -5.87
CA TYR A 131 5.54 11.18 -6.10
C TYR A 131 5.63 12.70 -6.24
N GLU A 132 4.75 13.31 -7.04
CA GLU A 132 4.67 14.77 -7.23
C GLU A 132 4.40 15.48 -5.91
N ASN A 133 3.51 14.91 -5.08
CA ASN A 133 3.21 15.43 -3.75
C ASN A 133 4.27 15.09 -2.69
N LYS A 134 5.34 14.37 -3.04
CA LYS A 134 6.43 13.94 -2.14
C LYS A 134 5.91 13.28 -0.86
N SER A 135 4.80 12.56 -0.97
CA SER A 135 4.12 11.96 0.17
C SER A 135 3.53 10.62 -0.21
N ILE A 136 3.84 9.57 0.55
CA ILE A 136 3.15 8.29 0.51
C ILE A 136 2.70 7.97 1.95
N PRO A 137 1.49 8.36 2.35
CA PRO A 137 0.93 7.99 3.65
C PRO A 137 0.90 6.48 3.83
N HIS A 138 1.37 5.99 4.98
CA HIS A 138 1.30 4.58 5.34
C HIS A 138 -0.16 4.16 5.43
N TYR A 139 -0.49 3.00 4.84
CA TYR A 139 -1.88 2.62 4.61
C TYR A 139 -2.71 2.52 5.90
N PHE A 140 -2.13 1.97 6.98
CA PHE A 140 -2.79 1.85 8.28
C PHE A 140 -2.57 3.02 9.23
N ILE A 141 -1.53 3.84 9.00
CA ILE A 141 -1.14 4.96 9.88
C ILE A 141 -0.91 6.15 8.96
N SER A 142 -2.00 6.78 8.49
CA SER A 142 -1.91 7.80 7.44
C SER A 142 -1.10 9.03 7.83
N ALA A 143 -0.90 9.26 9.14
CA ALA A 143 -0.01 10.31 9.64
C ALA A 143 1.49 10.03 9.38
N TYR A 144 1.88 8.77 9.13
CA TYR A 144 3.25 8.39 8.87
C TYR A 144 3.52 8.29 7.37
N ASN A 145 4.51 9.02 6.85
CA ASN A 145 4.89 8.98 5.45
C ASN A 145 5.99 7.94 5.20
N VAL A 146 5.75 6.97 4.30
CA VAL A 146 6.70 5.88 4.01
C VAL A 146 7.90 6.30 3.16
N LEU A 147 7.94 7.56 2.71
CA LEU A 147 9.12 8.15 2.07
C LEU A 147 10.16 8.61 3.09
N ILE A 148 9.78 8.83 4.35
CA ILE A 148 10.73 9.15 5.42
C ILE A 148 11.62 7.91 5.61
N GLU A 149 12.79 7.94 4.98
CA GLU A 149 13.89 7.06 5.34
C GLU A 149 14.35 7.56 6.72
N ARG A 150 14.44 6.67 7.73
CA ARG A 150 15.15 7.01 8.96
C ARG A 150 16.58 7.30 8.56
N THR A 151 16.94 8.58 8.50
CA THR A 151 18.32 9.02 8.43
C THR A 151 18.89 8.90 9.84
N ASP A 152 20.13 8.44 9.95
CA ASP A 152 20.83 8.32 11.25
C ASP A 152 21.01 9.68 11.95
N ASP A 153 20.68 10.79 11.27
CA ASP A 153 20.84 12.17 11.72
C ASP A 153 19.74 12.69 12.68
N GLU A 154 18.80 11.85 13.12
CA GLU A 154 17.83 12.19 14.19
C GLU A 154 18.24 11.65 15.59
N ILE A 155 19.55 11.53 15.86
CA ILE A 155 20.12 11.21 17.18
C ILE A 155 21.10 12.29 17.62
#